data_AF-A0A7Y0PRC6-F1
#
_entry.id   AF-A0A7Y0PRC6-F1
#
_cell.length_a   1.000
_cell.length_b   1.000
_cell.length_c   1.000
_cell.angle_alpha   90.00
_cell.angle_beta   90.00
_cell.angle_gamma   90.00
#
_symmetry.space_group_name_H-M   'P 1'
#
loop_
_entity.id
_entity.type
_entity.pdbx_description
1 polymer ?
#
loop_
_entity_poly.entity_id
_entity_poly.type
_entity_poly.pdbx_seq_one_letter_code
_entity_poly.pdbx_strand_id
1 'polypeptide(L)' 'MDVLDPRRELRRAVARGDGPAVVVVLREFPPGGWLQVAGDGLLLALHQGSSGAVEVARPRVVELRERGWMGDAESAELGL' A
#
# COMPACT_ATOMS: atom_id res chain seq x y z
N MET A 1 3.41 -27.21 -3.88
CA MET A 1 3.88 -25.86 -4.27
C MET A 1 3.30 -24.93 -3.23
N ASP A 2 4.12 -24.40 -2.32
CA ASP A 2 3.63 -23.49 -1.29
C ASP A 2 3.12 -22.23 -2.02
N VAL A 3 1.81 -22.01 -2.01
CA VAL A 3 1.23 -20.86 -2.71
C VAL A 3 1.67 -19.63 -1.92
N LEU A 4 2.57 -18.83 -2.51
CA LEU A 4 3.02 -17.56 -1.91
C LEU A 4 1.78 -16.78 -1.44
N ASP A 5 1.68 -16.50 -0.15
CA ASP A 5 0.66 -15.63 0.43
C ASP A 5 1.16 -14.17 0.34
N PRO A 6 0.68 -13.38 -0.64
CA PRO A 6 1.22 -12.04 -0.88
C PRO A 6 0.96 -11.10 0.30
N ARG A 7 -0.12 -11.33 1.05
CA ARG A 7 -0.45 -10.54 2.25
C ARG A 7 0.56 -10.78 3.36
N ARG A 8 0.96 -12.03 3.55
CA ARG A 8 2.01 -12.38 4.53
C ARG A 8 3.37 -11.82 4.12
N GLU A 9 3.72 -11.89 2.85
CA GLU A 9 4.99 -11.35 2.34
C GLU A 9 5.06 -9.82 2.46
N LEU A 10 3.96 -9.12 2.16
CA LEU A 10 3.92 -7.68 2.37
C LEU A 10 4.03 -7.31 3.85
N ARG A 11 3.31 -8.01 4.75
CA ARG A 11 3.43 -7.77 6.19
C ARG A 11 4.86 -7.93 6.67
N ARG A 12 5.56 -8.96 6.16
CA ARG A 12 6.96 -9.21 6.46
C ARG A 12 7.86 -8.09 5.95
N ALA A 13 7.63 -7.61 4.73
CA ALA A 13 8.38 -6.48 4.17
C ALA A 13 8.17 -5.21 5.00
N VAL A 14 6.92 -4.88 5.36
CA VAL A 14 6.58 -3.74 6.23
C VAL A 14 7.24 -3.87 7.60
N ALA A 15 7.12 -5.04 8.25
CA ALA A 15 7.71 -5.27 9.57
C ALA A 15 9.24 -5.16 9.59
N ARG A 16 9.90 -5.42 8.45
CA ARG A 16 11.35 -5.27 8.29
C ARG A 16 11.78 -3.88 7.83
N GLY A 17 10.84 -3.00 7.49
CA GLY A 17 11.17 -1.72 6.87
C GLY A 17 11.75 -1.87 5.46
N ASP A 18 11.37 -2.91 4.70
CA ASP A 18 11.91 -3.22 3.38
C ASP A 18 11.05 -2.60 2.25
N GLY A 19 11.30 -1.33 1.94
CA GLY A 19 10.59 -0.58 0.90
C GLY A 19 10.68 -1.20 -0.51
N PRO A 20 11.85 -1.67 -0.98
CA PRO A 20 11.95 -2.36 -2.26
C PRO A 20 11.10 -3.64 -2.34
N ALA A 21 11.10 -4.47 -1.29
CA ALA A 21 10.27 -5.67 -1.27
C ALA A 21 8.76 -5.33 -1.29
N VAL A 22 8.34 -4.25 -0.63
CA VAL A 22 6.97 -3.74 -0.73
C VAL A 22 6.60 -3.44 -2.19
N VAL A 23 7.47 -2.71 -2.92
CA VAL A 23 7.21 -2.34 -4.32
C VAL A 23 7.04 -3.57 -5.19
N VAL A 24 7.89 -4.59 -5.01
CA VAL A 24 7.79 -5.86 -5.75
C VAL A 24 6.43 -6.53 -5.50
N VAL A 25 6.05 -6.71 -4.22
CA VAL A 25 4.80 -7.41 -3.87
C VAL A 25 3.57 -6.66 -4.40
N LEU A 26 3.52 -5.34 -4.25
CA LEU A 26 2.36 -4.54 -4.67
C LEU A 26 2.27 -4.34 -6.18
N ARG A 27 3.38 -4.51 -6.91
CA ARG A 27 3.39 -4.54 -8.38
C ARG A 27 2.78 -5.83 -8.92
N GLU A 28 3.05 -6.96 -8.27
CA GLU A 28 2.58 -8.28 -8.70
C GLU A 28 1.16 -8.60 -8.22
N PHE A 29 0.77 -8.11 -7.03
CA PHE A 29 -0.48 -8.50 -6.38
C PHE A 29 -1.33 -7.28 -5.99
N PRO A 30 -2.45 -7.03 -6.69
CA PRO A 30 -3.40 -5.99 -6.29
C PRO A 30 -3.97 -6.22 -4.88
N PRO A 31 -4.04 -5.18 -4.03
CA PRO A 31 -4.45 -5.33 -2.64
C PRO A 31 -5.97 -5.44 -2.46
N GLY A 32 -6.62 -6.43 -3.08
CA GLY A 32 -8.08 -6.58 -3.16
C GLY A 32 -8.85 -6.80 -1.85
N GLY A 33 -8.18 -6.75 -0.70
CA GLY A 33 -8.77 -6.94 0.64
C GLY A 33 -7.82 -6.64 1.80
N TRP A 34 -6.73 -5.92 1.54
CA TRP A 34 -5.63 -5.70 2.48
C TRP A 34 -5.06 -4.28 2.29
N LEU A 35 -5.98 -3.34 2.08
CA LEU A 35 -5.69 -1.93 1.76
C LEU A 35 -4.88 -1.23 2.87
N GLN A 36 -5.12 -1.56 4.14
CA GLN A 36 -4.39 -0.96 5.25
C GLN A 36 -2.89 -1.30 5.21
N VAL A 37 -2.54 -2.58 5.15
CA VAL A 37 -1.13 -3.00 5.06
C VAL A 37 -0.47 -2.58 3.73
N ALA A 38 -1.26 -2.49 2.64
CA ALA A 38 -0.79 -1.92 1.39
C ALA A 38 -0.48 -0.42 1.51
N GLY A 39 -1.31 0.34 2.23
CA GLY A 39 -1.08 1.74 2.55
C GLY A 39 0.18 1.93 3.41
N ASP A 40 0.32 1.16 4.49
CA ASP A 40 1.49 1.20 5.38
C ASP A 40 2.79 0.92 4.61
N GLY A 41 2.77 -0.11 3.74
CA GLY A 41 3.89 -0.42 2.87
C GLY A 41 4.19 0.70 1.88
N LEU A 42 3.18 1.25 1.21
CA LEU A 42 3.39 2.36 0.26
C LEU A 42 4.00 3.58 0.94
N LEU A 43 3.52 3.96 2.14
CA LEU A 43 4.09 5.05 2.92
C LEU A 43 5.56 4.79 3.26
N LEU A 44 5.89 3.57 3.71
CA LEU A 44 7.26 3.15 3.97
C LEU A 44 8.15 3.27 2.72
N ALA A 45 7.72 2.69 1.60
CA ALA A 45 8.49 2.69 0.36
C ALA A 45 8.70 4.11 -0.20
N LEU A 46 7.67 4.96 -0.12
CA LEU A 46 7.76 6.37 -0.50
C LEU A 46 8.70 7.16 0.42
N HIS A 47 8.60 6.96 1.75
CA HIS A 47 9.46 7.60 2.73
C HIS A 47 10.95 7.26 2.50
N GLN A 48 11.23 6.03 2.07
CA GLN A 48 12.58 5.58 1.74
C GLN A 48 13.07 6.01 0.35
N GLY A 49 12.22 6.62 -0.47
CA GLY A 49 12.56 6.92 -1.87
C GLY A 49 12.80 5.67 -2.71
N SER A 50 12.12 4.56 -2.39
CA SER A 50 12.28 3.29 -3.11
C SER A 50 11.89 3.43 -4.58
N SER A 51 12.77 2.97 -5.47
CA SER A 51 12.51 2.98 -6.91
C SER A 51 11.23 2.21 -7.23
N GLY A 52 10.35 2.80 -8.07
CA GLY A 52 9.08 2.18 -8.44
C GLY A 52 7.92 2.47 -7.46
N ALA A 53 8.17 3.12 -6.31
CA ALA A 53 7.14 3.36 -5.30
C ALA A 53 6.04 4.31 -5.79
N VAL A 54 6.40 5.35 -6.54
CA VAL A 54 5.43 6.32 -7.10
C VAL A 54 4.55 5.67 -8.17
N GLU A 55 5.15 4.84 -9.01
CA GLU A 55 4.50 4.12 -10.09
C GLU A 55 3.50 3.09 -9.56
N VAL A 56 3.80 2.44 -8.44
CA VAL A 56 2.89 1.52 -7.77
C VAL A 56 1.80 2.28 -6.98
N ALA A 57 2.10 3.42 -6.38
CA ALA A 57 1.14 4.20 -5.60
C ALA A 57 0.07 4.88 -6.46
N ARG A 58 0.45 5.47 -7.60
CA ARG A 58 -0.42 6.35 -8.40
C ARG A 58 -1.72 5.67 -8.87
N PRO A 59 -1.71 4.46 -9.45
CA PRO A 59 -2.95 3.78 -9.85
C PRO A 59 -3.87 3.49 -8.66
N ARG A 60 -3.28 3.21 -7.49
CA ARG A 60 -4.04 2.87 -6.28
C ARG A 60 -4.78 4.07 -5.70
N VAL A 61 -4.19 5.27 -5.76
CA VAL A 61 -4.89 6.50 -5.36
C VAL A 61 -6.09 6.77 -6.25
N VAL A 62 -5.98 6.50 -7.56
CA VAL A 62 -7.10 6.65 -8.51
C VAL A 62 -8.20 5.64 -8.20
N GLU A 63 -7.86 4.35 -8.07
CA GLU A 63 -8.82 3.30 -7.72
C GLU A 63 -9.53 3.55 -6.39
N LEU A 64 -8.82 4.07 -5.38
CA LEU A 64 -9.40 4.40 -4.08
C LEU A 64 -10.37 5.59 -4.17
N ARG A 65 -10.02 6.64 -4.93
CA ARG A 65 -10.89 7.79 -5.16
C ARG A 65 -12.17 7.41 -5.90
N GLU A 66 -12.06 6.56 -6.92
CA GLU A 66 -13.21 6.07 -7.69
C GLU A 66 -14.16 5.20 -6.86
N ARG A 67 -13.68 4.54 -5.80
CA ARG A 67 -14.52 3.77 -4.88
C ARG A 67 -15.42 4.63 -4.00
N GLY A 68 -15.20 5.95 -3.94
CA GLY A 68 -16.12 6.91 -3.30
C GLY A 68 -16.35 6.64 -1.81
N TRP A 69 -15.41 6.00 -1.12
CA TRP A 69 -15.55 5.70 0.31
C TRP A 69 -15.49 6.99 1.13
N MET A 70 -16.51 7.20 1.96
CA MET A 70 -16.52 8.21 3.02
C MET A 70 -15.35 7.91 3.98
N GLY A 71 -14.32 8.73 3.92
CA GLY A 71 -13.13 8.61 4.76
C GLY A 71 -12.23 9.84 4.65
N ASP A 72 -12.08 10.39 3.43
CA ASP A 72 -11.26 11.58 3.21
C ASP A 72 -12.00 12.91 3.52
N ALA A 73 -13.33 12.95 3.37
CA ALA A 73 -14.10 14.18 3.58
C ALA A 73 -14.40 14.50 5.05
N GLU A 74 -14.51 13.49 5.92
CA GLU A 74 -14.90 13.68 7.33
C GLU A 74 -13.70 13.86 8.28
N SER A 75 -12.48 13.42 7.91
CA SER A 75 -11.29 13.60 8.75
C SER A 75 -10.83 15.05 8.88
N ALA A 76 -11.30 15.95 8.01
CA ALA A 76 -11.02 17.39 8.09
C ALA A 76 -11.85 18.11 9.17
N GLU A 77 -12.90 17.48 9.71
CA GLU A 77 -13.81 18.11 10.69
C GLU A 77 -13.40 17.84 12.15
N LEU A 78 -12.56 16.85 12.42
CA LEU A 78 -12.06 16.51 13.77
C LEU A 78 -10.61 16.94 13.96
N GLY A 79 -10.33 18.23 13.75
CA GLY A 79 -9.02 18.83 14.03
C GLY A 79 -8.47 18.38 15.39
N LEU A 80 -7.40 17.58 15.34
CA LEU A 80 -6.55 17.25 16.48
C LEU A 80 -5.84 18.50 17.00
#